data_AF-A0A971ZPL4-F1
#
_entry.id   AF-A0A971ZPL4-F1
#
_cell.length_a   1.000
_cell.length_b   1.000
_cell.length_c   1.000
_cell.angle_alpha   90.00
_cell.angle_beta   90.00
_cell.angle_gamma   90.00
#
_symmetry.space_group_name_H-M   'P 1'
#
loop_
_entity.id
_entity.type
_entity.pdbx_description
1 polymer ?
#
loop_
_entity_poly.entity_id
_entity_poly.type
_entity_poly.pdbx_seq_one_letter_code
_entity_poly.pdbx_strand_id
1 'polypeptide(L)'
;MKKTGIVFSLLLLAGILLAAGQALALAPQPPTVALIFDIGGRGDGGFNDAAQRGLEKAVSELGVKAVYIEHRRNLELAHAVDEAAASDARVIIGVGFAFSEKLRRLAVRYPDKKFIGVDYSAEYDEQGRLMPLPANLAGLSFREEEGSYLVGAIAALKSKTGRIGFVGGMDSPLIRRFQAGYLAGAQAVRPDVQVLSRYAGITGRAFNDPAKGYRLGMRLYREGADIIYHASGVTGNGVFRAAKKMNRLAIGVDIDQSAQAPGHVLTSMTKHVDVAVFNSVRDCAAGRFTGGLKTFGLKENGVGFVYNDENKKLISDEIYARVSDLQAKIIAGKLKVTAVADQPFLLSRQNLQNLLADLRSEVESALRKLDGDLQRSARALAGRDLQGDDARLALQKLYADNPYIIDCETVSDQGIMLAVEPPAHKSSEGADISRQAHMIKLFKTRRPVLSGSFRSVEGPQAVVIHHPVFSADGRFAGSIAALFAPEYLFSGIIGPVAAGLPVGFFLMQTDGLIIYDVATNQVGHAAAEKQRRPFLELTKAAGKMAAARAGNESYTYSRRPGEAPVTKVILWQTVVLHGTAWRLGVDCATEHLEK
;
A
#
# COMPACT_ATOMS: atom_id res chain seq x y z
N MET A 1 35.00 28.33 71.05
CA MET A 1 34.98 27.75 69.69
C MET A 1 34.18 26.42 69.61
N LYS A 2 32.96 26.32 70.18
CA LYS A 2 32.18 25.05 70.17
C LYS A 2 30.75 25.15 69.60
N LYS A 3 30.30 26.33 69.15
CA LYS A 3 28.94 26.51 68.57
C LYS A 3 28.89 26.54 67.04
N THR A 4 30.03 26.59 66.36
CA THR A 4 30.11 26.65 64.89
C THR A 4 30.16 25.28 64.20
N GLY A 5 30.52 24.19 64.90
CA GLY A 5 30.63 22.84 64.31
C GLY A 5 29.30 22.08 64.15
N ILE A 6 28.31 22.37 64.99
CA ILE A 6 27.02 21.64 64.97
C ILE A 6 26.10 22.15 63.83
N VAL A 7 26.13 23.45 63.54
CA VAL A 7 25.34 24.04 62.45
C VAL A 7 25.84 23.60 61.07
N PHE A 8 27.16 23.42 60.92
CA PHE A 8 27.75 22.94 59.66
C PHE A 8 27.44 21.46 59.39
N SER A 9 27.31 20.64 60.43
CA SER A 9 27.01 19.21 60.29
C SER A 9 25.54 18.94 59.97
N LEU A 10 24.61 19.75 60.47
CA LEU A 10 23.18 19.67 60.13
C LEU A 10 22.87 20.19 58.71
N LEU A 11 23.60 21.21 58.23
CA LEU A 11 23.47 21.72 56.86
C LEU A 11 24.03 20.72 55.81
N LEU A 12 25.10 19.99 56.14
CA LEU A 12 25.64 18.95 55.25
C LEU A 12 24.69 17.75 55.14
N LEU A 13 24.03 17.35 56.24
CA LEU A 13 23.08 16.23 56.24
C LEU A 13 21.77 16.59 55.51
N ALA A 14 21.30 17.84 55.64
CA ALA A 14 20.15 18.35 54.87
C ALA A 14 20.47 18.50 53.37
N GLY A 15 21.70 18.85 53.00
CA GLY A 15 22.16 18.90 51.61
C GLY A 15 22.28 17.52 50.95
N ILE A 16 22.67 16.49 51.70
CA ILE A 16 22.73 15.10 51.20
C ILE A 16 21.32 14.51 51.07
N LEU A 17 20.38 14.85 51.96
CA LEU A 17 18.96 14.46 51.82
C LEU A 17 18.24 15.21 50.68
N LEU A 18 18.61 16.47 50.37
CA LEU A 18 18.09 17.17 49.19
C LEU A 18 18.69 16.65 47.87
N ALA A 19 19.97 16.24 47.87
CA ALA A 19 20.62 15.66 46.70
C ALA A 19 20.15 14.22 46.41
N ALA A 20 19.77 13.45 47.44
CA ALA A 20 19.15 12.13 47.27
C ALA A 20 17.68 12.21 46.80
N GLY A 21 16.99 13.34 47.00
CA GLY A 21 15.62 13.55 46.57
C GLY A 21 15.44 13.92 45.08
N GLN A 22 16.52 14.28 44.37
CA GLN A 22 16.47 14.73 42.97
C GLN A 22 17.04 13.72 41.96
N ALA A 23 17.48 12.55 42.42
CA ALA A 23 17.94 11.46 41.56
C ALA A 23 17.06 10.21 41.68
N LEU A 24 15.73 10.37 41.83
CA LEU A 24 14.87 9.47 41.08
C LEU A 24 15.05 9.87 39.63
N ALA A 25 15.93 9.15 38.91
CA ALA A 25 15.83 9.10 37.47
C ALA A 25 14.38 8.69 37.18
N LEU A 26 13.55 9.66 36.80
CA LEU A 26 12.21 9.40 36.27
C LEU A 26 12.45 8.35 35.19
N ALA A 27 12.01 7.12 35.45
CA ALA A 27 12.03 6.08 34.45
C ALA A 27 11.45 6.71 33.17
N PRO A 28 12.15 6.61 32.02
CA PRO A 28 11.70 7.26 30.80
C PRO A 28 10.22 6.95 30.63
N GLN A 29 9.39 7.99 30.56
CA GLN A 29 7.95 7.77 30.38
C GLN A 29 7.77 6.92 29.12
N PRO A 30 7.00 5.82 29.19
CA PRO A 30 6.87 4.91 28.05
C PRO A 30 6.42 5.70 26.82
N PRO A 31 7.11 5.57 25.67
CA PRO A 31 6.80 6.37 24.51
C PRO A 31 5.37 6.09 24.02
N THR A 32 4.73 7.13 23.50
CA THR A 32 3.55 6.94 22.64
C THR A 32 4.03 6.42 21.28
N VAL A 33 3.45 5.31 20.85
CA VAL A 33 3.74 4.59 19.61
C VAL A 33 2.53 4.69 18.70
N ALA A 34 2.69 5.33 17.54
CA ALA A 34 1.70 5.36 16.48
C ALA A 34 1.93 4.20 15.51
N LEU A 35 0.89 3.45 15.17
CA LEU A 35 0.94 2.37 14.20
C LEU A 35 -0.05 2.61 13.06
N ILE A 36 0.47 2.54 11.84
CA ILE A 36 -0.23 2.84 10.58
C ILE A 36 -0.02 1.69 9.60
N PHE A 37 -1.09 1.24 8.95
CA PHE A 37 -1.06 0.21 7.89
C PHE A 37 -1.10 0.83 6.51
N ASP A 38 -0.34 0.30 5.54
CA ASP A 38 -0.35 0.80 4.16
C ASP A 38 -1.59 0.35 3.38
N ILE A 39 -1.88 -0.95 3.40
CA ILE A 39 -2.90 -1.63 2.62
C ILE A 39 -3.69 -2.53 3.56
N GLY A 40 -5.01 -2.36 3.53
CA GLY A 40 -5.90 -3.05 4.45
C GLY A 40 -5.86 -2.40 5.83
N GLY A 41 -5.90 -3.24 6.86
CA GLY A 41 -5.90 -2.81 8.25
C GLY A 41 -6.09 -4.01 9.17
N ARG A 42 -6.55 -3.74 10.39
CA ARG A 42 -6.82 -4.76 11.40
C ARG A 42 -7.92 -5.72 10.95
N GLY A 43 -7.86 -6.95 11.43
CA GLY A 43 -8.77 -8.03 11.10
C GLY A 43 -8.43 -8.71 9.77
N ASP A 44 -7.22 -8.54 9.24
CA ASP A 44 -6.78 -9.20 8.00
C ASP A 44 -6.43 -10.68 8.20
N GLY A 45 -6.30 -11.14 9.45
CA GLY A 45 -5.94 -12.51 9.78
C GLY A 45 -4.54 -12.89 9.31
N GLY A 46 -3.62 -11.92 9.22
CA GLY A 46 -2.28 -12.11 8.67
C GLY A 46 -1.28 -11.04 9.08
N PHE A 47 -0.71 -10.37 8.09
CA PHE A 47 0.41 -9.43 8.19
C PHE A 47 0.13 -8.22 9.11
N ASN A 48 -0.99 -7.53 8.91
CA ASN A 48 -1.33 -6.35 9.70
C ASN A 48 -1.67 -6.73 11.14
N ASP A 49 -2.42 -7.82 11.33
CA ASP A 49 -2.73 -8.35 12.65
C ASP A 49 -1.46 -8.82 13.40
N ALA A 50 -0.45 -9.31 12.69
CA ALA A 50 0.84 -9.65 13.31
C ALA A 50 1.56 -8.40 13.84
N ALA A 51 1.62 -7.31 13.07
CA ALA A 51 2.17 -6.05 13.55
C ALA A 51 1.41 -5.50 14.77
N GLN A 52 0.07 -5.55 14.73
CA GLN A 52 -0.77 -5.17 15.87
C GLN A 52 -0.45 -6.00 17.11
N ARG A 53 -0.40 -7.34 17.02
CA ARG A 53 -0.08 -8.20 18.17
C ARG A 53 1.29 -7.88 18.77
N GLY A 54 2.27 -7.55 17.92
CA GLY A 54 3.59 -7.10 18.39
C GLY A 54 3.52 -5.82 19.22
N LEU A 55 2.72 -4.84 18.79
CA LEU A 55 2.49 -3.61 19.55
C LEU A 55 1.65 -3.84 20.81
N GLU A 56 0.60 -4.65 20.76
CA GLU A 56 -0.23 -4.98 21.92
C GLU A 56 0.59 -5.68 23.01
N LYS A 57 1.49 -6.60 22.62
CA LYS A 57 2.45 -7.21 23.53
C LYS A 57 3.38 -6.16 24.15
N ALA A 58 3.82 -5.18 23.38
CA ALA A 58 4.63 -4.08 23.90
C ALA A 58 3.85 -3.20 24.88
N VAL A 59 2.55 -2.93 24.63
CA VAL A 59 1.67 -2.24 25.58
C VAL A 59 1.60 -3.01 26.89
N SER A 60 1.34 -4.32 26.84
CA SER A 60 1.20 -5.14 28.04
C SER A 60 2.50 -5.32 28.83
N GLU A 61 3.63 -5.51 28.16
CA GLU A 61 4.89 -5.84 28.82
C GLU A 61 5.77 -4.62 29.14
N LEU A 62 5.63 -3.52 28.39
CA LEU A 62 6.53 -2.35 28.47
C LEU A 62 5.79 -1.08 28.92
N GLY A 63 4.47 -1.10 29.00
CA GLY A 63 3.65 0.05 29.41
C GLY A 63 3.60 1.20 28.39
N VAL A 64 4.03 0.97 27.13
CA VAL A 64 3.93 1.96 26.06
C VAL A 64 2.47 2.30 25.76
N LYS A 65 2.22 3.51 25.25
CA LYS A 65 0.88 3.92 24.81
C LYS A 65 0.75 3.68 23.31
N ALA A 66 -0.19 2.83 22.90
CA ALA A 66 -0.47 2.62 21.48
C ALA A 66 -1.52 3.61 20.97
N VAL A 67 -1.24 4.22 19.82
CA VAL A 67 -2.21 4.96 19.02
C VAL A 67 -2.32 4.23 17.68
N TYR A 68 -3.48 3.66 17.41
CA TYR A 68 -3.79 3.07 16.12
C TYR A 68 -4.41 4.16 15.26
N ILE A 69 -3.73 4.51 14.17
CA ILE A 69 -4.33 5.43 13.20
C ILE A 69 -4.91 4.55 12.09
N GLU A 70 -6.19 4.24 12.24
CA GLU A 70 -6.96 3.51 11.24
C GLU A 70 -7.44 4.50 10.19
N HIS A 71 -6.96 4.37 8.96
CA HIS A 71 -7.40 5.19 7.84
C HIS A 71 -8.51 4.45 7.14
N ARG A 72 -9.74 4.92 7.29
CA ARG A 72 -10.85 4.40 6.48
C ARG A 72 -10.81 4.96 5.07
N ARG A 73 -10.03 6.04 4.85
CA ARG A 73 -9.94 6.77 3.59
C ARG A 73 -8.53 6.80 2.99
N ASN A 74 -8.40 6.64 1.67
CA ASN A 74 -7.13 6.79 0.94
C ASN A 74 -6.57 8.21 1.07
N LEU A 75 -7.46 9.20 1.15
CA LEU A 75 -7.16 10.59 1.54
C LEU A 75 -6.35 10.62 2.84
N GLU A 76 -6.82 9.89 3.84
CA GLU A 76 -6.21 9.89 5.17
C GLU A 76 -4.93 9.06 5.18
N LEU A 77 -4.75 8.03 4.35
CA LEU A 77 -3.50 7.26 4.27
C LEU A 77 -2.29 8.11 3.87
N ALA A 78 -2.49 9.03 2.92
CA ALA A 78 -1.45 9.95 2.47
C ALA A 78 -1.11 11.02 3.51
N HIS A 79 -1.98 11.30 4.49
CA HIS A 79 -1.72 12.24 5.59
C HIS A 79 -1.39 11.54 6.91
N ALA A 80 -1.81 10.29 7.07
CA ALA A 80 -1.66 9.40 8.21
C ALA A 80 -0.30 9.47 8.90
N VAL A 81 0.73 9.22 8.09
CA VAL A 81 2.11 9.14 8.55
C VAL A 81 2.65 10.53 8.84
N ASP A 82 2.15 11.57 8.15
CA ASP A 82 2.50 12.96 8.42
C ASP A 82 1.83 13.44 9.72
N GLU A 83 0.57 13.11 9.95
CA GLU A 83 -0.16 13.37 11.20
C GLU A 83 0.48 12.64 12.37
N ALA A 84 0.82 11.35 12.20
CA ALA A 84 1.58 10.60 13.19
C ALA A 84 2.92 11.27 13.51
N ALA A 85 3.64 11.70 12.47
CA ALA A 85 4.91 12.38 12.63
C ALA A 85 4.76 13.78 13.26
N ALA A 86 3.65 14.48 13.04
CA ALA A 86 3.36 15.77 13.65
C ALA A 86 2.75 15.68 15.07
N SER A 87 2.17 14.54 15.45
CA SER A 87 1.57 14.29 16.76
C SER A 87 2.59 14.23 17.90
N ASP A 88 2.15 13.97 19.14
CA ASP A 88 3.07 13.74 20.26
C ASP A 88 3.73 12.34 20.27
N ALA A 89 3.37 11.46 19.32
CA ALA A 89 3.97 10.13 19.19
C ALA A 89 5.49 10.22 19.00
N ARG A 90 6.25 9.45 19.78
CA ARG A 90 7.73 9.42 19.73
C ARG A 90 8.25 8.29 18.87
N VAL A 91 7.44 7.26 18.65
CA VAL A 91 7.72 6.14 17.76
C VAL A 91 6.60 6.05 16.72
N ILE A 92 6.96 5.99 15.45
CA ILE A 92 6.03 5.89 14.32
C ILE A 92 6.34 4.59 13.59
N ILE A 93 5.37 3.69 13.52
CA ILE A 93 5.47 2.40 12.85
C ILE A 93 4.60 2.45 11.59
N GLY A 94 5.22 2.39 10.42
CA GLY A 94 4.54 2.18 9.15
C GLY A 94 4.63 0.70 8.77
N VAL A 95 3.49 0.06 8.58
CA VAL A 95 3.37 -1.36 8.25
C VAL A 95 3.08 -1.52 6.77
N GLY A 96 4.07 -2.02 6.02
CA GLY A 96 3.97 -2.26 4.59
C GLY A 96 4.98 -1.46 3.77
N PHE A 97 5.43 -2.05 2.66
CA PHE A 97 6.53 -1.54 1.85
C PHE A 97 6.21 -0.18 1.21
N ALA A 98 4.94 0.17 0.99
CA ALA A 98 4.57 1.43 0.35
C ALA A 98 4.93 2.66 1.20
N PHE A 99 5.19 2.50 2.50
CA PHE A 99 5.64 3.58 3.37
C PHE A 99 7.14 3.84 3.37
N SER A 100 7.95 2.99 2.74
CA SER A 100 9.42 3.03 2.87
C SER A 100 10.02 4.40 2.56
N GLU A 101 9.70 4.95 1.40
CA GLU A 101 10.22 6.23 0.95
C GLU A 101 9.66 7.40 1.80
N LYS A 102 8.37 7.34 2.16
CA LYS A 102 7.74 8.36 3.00
C LYS A 102 8.36 8.42 4.41
N LEU A 103 8.57 7.27 5.05
CA LEU A 103 9.24 7.18 6.34
C LEU A 103 10.66 7.72 6.28
N ARG A 104 11.40 7.45 5.18
CA ARG A 104 12.73 8.03 4.95
C ARG A 104 12.72 9.56 4.95
N ARG A 105 11.79 10.17 4.22
CA ARG A 105 11.64 11.65 4.20
C ARG A 105 11.25 12.21 5.56
N LEU A 106 10.31 11.57 6.25
CA LEU A 106 9.85 12.02 7.56
C LEU A 106 10.90 11.86 8.65
N ALA A 107 11.72 10.82 8.59
CA ALA A 107 12.84 10.63 9.50
C ALA A 107 13.86 11.77 9.41
N VAL A 108 14.11 12.30 8.22
CA VAL A 108 14.96 13.50 8.03
C VAL A 108 14.28 14.76 8.61
N ARG A 109 12.96 14.91 8.41
CA ARG A 109 12.20 16.07 8.88
C ARG A 109 12.03 16.12 10.40
N TYR A 110 11.94 14.96 11.05
CA TYR A 110 11.68 14.83 12.49
C TYR A 110 12.78 14.01 13.19
N PRO A 111 14.00 14.58 13.37
CA PRO A 111 15.15 13.84 13.90
C PRO A 111 14.97 13.30 15.33
N ASP A 112 14.11 13.94 16.13
CA ASP A 112 13.83 13.56 17.52
C ASP A 112 12.87 12.36 17.66
N LYS A 113 12.23 11.95 16.56
CA LYS A 113 11.29 10.84 16.52
C LYS A 113 11.95 9.59 15.97
N LYS A 114 11.47 8.42 16.38
CA LYS A 114 11.93 7.12 15.85
C LYS A 114 10.92 6.58 14.86
N PHE A 115 11.40 6.14 13.71
CA PHE A 115 10.60 5.57 12.64
C PHE A 115 10.96 4.09 12.46
N ILE A 116 9.94 3.25 12.31
CA ILE A 116 10.07 1.82 12.06
C ILE A 116 9.23 1.49 10.83
N GLY A 117 9.86 0.96 9.78
CA GLY A 117 9.16 0.49 8.58
C GLY A 117 9.13 -1.04 8.56
N VAL A 118 7.95 -1.65 8.62
CA VAL A 118 7.77 -3.09 8.41
C VAL A 118 7.69 -3.37 6.91
N ASP A 119 8.38 -4.40 6.44
CA ASP A 119 8.56 -4.70 5.01
C ASP A 119 9.22 -3.56 4.23
N TYR A 120 10.23 -2.96 4.86
CA TYR A 120 10.92 -1.82 4.28
C TYR A 120 11.62 -2.20 2.96
N SER A 121 11.23 -1.53 1.87
CA SER A 121 11.89 -1.59 0.58
C SER A 121 13.18 -0.78 0.62
N ALA A 122 14.30 -1.49 0.75
CA ALA A 122 15.62 -0.91 0.70
C ALA A 122 15.95 -0.40 -0.71
N GLU A 123 16.49 0.82 -0.80
CA GLU A 123 17.05 1.38 -2.03
C GLU A 123 18.54 1.03 -2.12
N TYR A 124 19.01 0.73 -3.32
CA TYR A 124 20.41 0.44 -3.61
C TYR A 124 20.90 1.41 -4.67
N ASP A 125 22.16 1.84 -4.58
CA ASP A 125 22.78 2.67 -5.61
C ASP A 125 23.08 1.86 -6.89
N GLU A 126 23.57 2.54 -7.93
CA GLU A 126 23.93 1.93 -9.22
C GLU A 126 25.00 0.83 -9.08
N GLN A 127 25.74 0.80 -7.97
CA GLN A 127 26.75 -0.22 -7.67
C GLN A 127 26.20 -1.34 -6.77
N GLY A 128 24.89 -1.37 -6.52
CA GLY A 128 24.22 -2.37 -5.69
C GLY A 128 24.48 -2.20 -4.20
N ARG A 129 24.99 -1.05 -3.74
CA ARG A 129 25.22 -0.77 -2.33
C ARG A 129 23.97 -0.19 -1.71
N LEU A 130 23.62 -0.65 -0.51
CA LEU A 130 22.48 -0.14 0.24
C LEU A 130 22.61 1.37 0.44
N MET A 131 21.61 2.13 0.01
CA MET A 131 21.54 3.55 0.29
C MET A 131 21.39 3.78 1.79
N PRO A 132 22.12 4.75 2.39
CA PRO A 132 22.07 4.96 3.82
C PRO A 132 20.68 5.42 4.28
N LEU A 133 20.18 4.79 5.34
CA LEU A 133 18.96 5.19 6.04
C LEU A 133 19.30 6.26 7.10
N PRO A 134 18.38 7.21 7.36
CA PRO A 134 18.50 8.12 8.51
C PRO A 134 18.70 7.34 9.83
N ALA A 135 19.53 7.88 10.73
CA ALA A 135 19.89 7.20 11.98
C ALA A 135 18.69 6.91 12.91
N ASN A 136 17.60 7.66 12.75
CA ASN A 136 16.35 7.52 13.47
C ASN A 136 15.30 6.67 12.72
N LEU A 137 15.67 6.00 11.63
CA LEU A 137 14.81 5.08 10.88
C LEU A 137 15.37 3.66 10.93
N ALA A 138 14.56 2.71 11.39
CA ALA A 138 14.82 1.28 11.30
C ALA A 138 13.92 0.65 10.21
N GLY A 139 14.53 0.12 9.16
CA GLY A 139 13.81 -0.69 8.17
C GLY A 139 13.83 -2.16 8.59
N LEU A 140 12.67 -2.80 8.69
CA LEU A 140 12.55 -4.23 8.99
C LEU A 140 12.25 -4.95 7.67
N SER A 141 13.19 -5.80 7.24
CA SER A 141 13.09 -6.63 6.04
C SER A 141 13.17 -8.09 6.42
N PHE A 142 12.60 -8.97 5.60
CA PHE A 142 12.55 -10.41 5.87
C PHE A 142 13.14 -11.19 4.71
N ARG A 143 13.69 -12.37 5.00
CA ARG A 143 14.15 -13.33 3.99
C ARG A 143 13.05 -14.33 3.71
N GLU A 144 11.98 -13.86 3.07
CA GLU A 144 10.77 -14.65 2.87
C GLU A 144 11.01 -15.86 1.95
N GLU A 145 12.03 -15.78 1.11
CA GLU A 145 12.51 -16.90 0.31
C GLU A 145 12.96 -18.08 1.18
N GLU A 146 13.55 -17.86 2.36
CA GLU A 146 14.04 -18.94 3.23
C GLU A 146 12.87 -19.76 3.80
N GLY A 147 11.83 -19.10 4.33
CA GLY A 147 10.61 -19.78 4.80
C GLY A 147 9.83 -20.40 3.64
N SER A 148 9.76 -19.71 2.50
CA SER A 148 9.08 -20.20 1.30
C SER A 148 9.75 -21.45 0.73
N TYR A 149 11.08 -21.56 0.83
CA TYR A 149 11.85 -22.76 0.49
C TYR A 149 11.38 -23.98 1.27
N LEU A 150 11.20 -23.84 2.58
CA LEU A 150 10.75 -24.94 3.43
C LEU A 150 9.33 -25.40 3.05
N VAL A 151 8.39 -24.48 2.88
CA VAL A 151 7.01 -24.85 2.50
C VAL A 151 6.90 -25.34 1.05
N GLY A 152 7.82 -24.94 0.17
CA GLY A 152 8.00 -25.51 -1.17
C GLY A 152 8.41 -26.96 -1.14
N ALA A 153 9.39 -27.30 -0.30
CA ALA A 153 9.81 -28.68 -0.08
C ALA A 153 8.67 -29.54 0.51
N ILE A 154 7.94 -29.02 1.51
CA ILE A 154 6.76 -29.69 2.08
C ILE A 154 5.72 -29.97 1.00
N ALA A 155 5.37 -28.96 0.18
CA ALA A 155 4.39 -29.10 -0.88
C ALA A 155 4.81 -30.14 -1.92
N ALA A 156 6.05 -30.09 -2.39
CA ALA A 156 6.56 -31.02 -3.38
C ALA A 156 6.59 -32.46 -2.86
N LEU A 157 7.03 -32.70 -1.63
CA LEU A 157 7.02 -34.03 -1.02
C LEU A 157 5.59 -34.57 -0.81
N LYS A 158 4.64 -33.68 -0.49
CA LYS A 158 3.24 -34.06 -0.28
C LYS A 158 2.44 -34.25 -1.58
N SER A 159 2.80 -33.53 -2.64
CA SER A 159 2.06 -33.52 -3.91
C SER A 159 2.06 -34.91 -4.56
N LYS A 160 0.90 -35.32 -5.05
CA LYS A 160 0.67 -36.56 -5.81
C LYS A 160 0.72 -36.35 -7.31
N THR A 161 0.50 -35.12 -7.77
CA THR A 161 0.41 -34.79 -9.21
C THR A 161 1.74 -34.32 -9.80
N GLY A 162 2.70 -33.93 -8.97
CA GLY A 162 3.91 -33.24 -9.44
C GLY A 162 3.65 -31.80 -9.89
N ARG A 163 2.42 -31.29 -9.71
CA ARG A 163 2.04 -29.90 -10.00
C ARG A 163 1.54 -29.23 -8.72
N ILE A 164 2.13 -28.12 -8.38
CA ILE A 164 1.75 -27.28 -7.24
C ILE A 164 1.52 -25.84 -7.73
N GLY A 165 0.73 -25.07 -6.99
CA GLY A 165 0.33 -23.72 -7.38
C GLY A 165 0.88 -22.65 -6.46
N PHE A 166 1.06 -21.46 -7.02
CA PHE A 166 1.37 -20.24 -6.26
C PHE A 166 0.39 -19.12 -6.62
N VAL A 167 -0.20 -18.48 -5.61
CA VAL A 167 -1.06 -17.31 -5.77
C VAL A 167 -0.45 -16.13 -5.02
N GLY A 168 0.22 -15.25 -5.75
CA GLY A 168 0.71 -13.97 -5.25
C GLY A 168 -0.41 -12.93 -5.18
N GLY A 169 -0.29 -11.97 -4.26
CA GLY A 169 -1.13 -10.78 -4.22
C GLY A 169 -0.75 -9.85 -5.35
N MET A 170 -0.02 -8.79 -5.01
CA MET A 170 0.57 -7.89 -5.99
C MET A 170 1.80 -8.53 -6.65
N ASP A 171 1.91 -8.46 -7.98
CA ASP A 171 3.15 -8.79 -8.67
C ASP A 171 4.23 -7.74 -8.37
N SER A 172 5.10 -8.07 -7.42
CA SER A 172 6.13 -7.17 -6.90
C SER A 172 7.41 -7.96 -6.60
N PRO A 173 8.59 -7.30 -6.51
CA PRO A 173 9.83 -7.96 -6.11
C PRO A 173 9.71 -8.72 -4.79
N LEU A 174 8.96 -8.16 -3.82
CA LEU A 174 8.72 -8.80 -2.53
C LEU A 174 7.96 -10.13 -2.69
N ILE A 175 6.84 -10.14 -3.41
CA ILE A 175 6.06 -11.39 -3.61
C ILE A 175 6.78 -12.38 -4.52
N ARG A 176 7.63 -11.90 -5.43
CA ARG A 176 8.49 -12.77 -6.24
C ARG A 176 9.55 -13.51 -5.43
N ARG A 177 10.06 -12.95 -4.32
CA ARG A 177 10.95 -13.70 -3.40
C ARG A 177 10.25 -14.90 -2.77
N PHE A 178 8.98 -14.72 -2.37
CA PHE A 178 8.14 -15.84 -1.91
C PHE A 178 8.01 -16.92 -2.99
N GLN A 179 7.68 -16.54 -4.22
CA GLN A 179 7.58 -17.48 -5.34
C GLN A 179 8.90 -18.20 -5.61
N ALA A 180 10.01 -17.46 -5.64
CA ALA A 180 11.33 -17.99 -5.94
C ALA A 180 11.80 -19.01 -4.89
N GLY A 181 11.64 -18.68 -3.60
CA GLY A 181 11.92 -19.61 -2.51
C GLY A 181 11.06 -20.87 -2.64
N TYR A 182 9.75 -20.72 -2.87
CA TYR A 182 8.82 -21.84 -3.04
C TYR A 182 9.23 -22.78 -4.17
N LEU A 183 9.59 -22.24 -5.34
CA LEU A 183 10.08 -23.01 -6.48
C LEU A 183 11.39 -23.71 -6.15
N ALA A 184 12.38 -23.00 -5.60
CA ALA A 184 13.69 -23.55 -5.29
C ALA A 184 13.60 -24.71 -4.27
N GLY A 185 12.78 -24.55 -3.23
CA GLY A 185 12.56 -25.59 -2.23
C GLY A 185 11.83 -26.81 -2.78
N ALA A 186 10.83 -26.59 -3.63
CA ALA A 186 10.11 -27.67 -4.30
C ALA A 186 11.05 -28.49 -5.21
N GLN A 187 11.84 -27.81 -6.04
CA GLN A 187 12.78 -28.45 -6.96
C GLN A 187 13.94 -29.18 -6.25
N ALA A 188 14.36 -28.69 -5.08
CA ALA A 188 15.42 -29.33 -4.30
C ALA A 188 15.07 -30.75 -3.82
N VAL A 189 13.77 -31.05 -3.64
CA VAL A 189 13.31 -32.37 -3.20
C VAL A 189 12.62 -33.17 -4.30
N ARG A 190 12.11 -32.49 -5.34
CA ARG A 190 11.51 -33.09 -6.54
C ARG A 190 11.88 -32.25 -7.78
N PRO A 191 12.98 -32.57 -8.49
CA PRO A 191 13.50 -31.73 -9.58
C PRO A 191 12.55 -31.48 -10.75
N ASP A 192 11.61 -32.39 -11.01
CA ASP A 192 10.63 -32.36 -12.11
C ASP A 192 9.31 -31.66 -11.74
N VAL A 193 9.17 -31.17 -10.50
CA VAL A 193 7.94 -30.49 -10.04
C VAL A 193 7.66 -29.22 -10.84
N GLN A 194 6.38 -29.00 -11.16
CA GLN A 194 5.92 -27.79 -11.84
C GLN A 194 5.21 -26.86 -10.84
N VAL A 195 5.60 -25.59 -10.84
CA VAL A 195 4.93 -24.53 -10.06
C VAL A 195 4.10 -23.65 -10.99
N LEU A 196 2.78 -23.70 -10.85
CA LEU A 196 1.84 -22.87 -11.60
C LEU A 196 1.56 -21.57 -10.84
N SER A 197 2.18 -20.47 -11.27
CA SER A 197 2.07 -19.18 -10.58
C SER A 197 1.05 -18.25 -11.22
N ARG A 198 0.25 -17.57 -10.39
CA ARG A 198 -0.64 -16.47 -10.79
C ARG A 198 -0.58 -15.36 -9.74
N TYR A 199 -0.80 -14.13 -10.18
CA TYR A 199 -0.90 -12.96 -9.31
C TYR A 199 -2.31 -12.40 -9.37
N ALA A 200 -2.80 -11.87 -8.25
CA ALA A 200 -4.14 -11.30 -8.15
C ALA A 200 -4.26 -9.96 -8.90
N GLY A 201 -3.15 -9.22 -8.98
CA GLY A 201 -3.03 -7.99 -9.76
C GLY A 201 -1.65 -7.37 -9.57
N ILE A 202 -1.52 -6.12 -9.99
CA ILE A 202 -0.28 -5.34 -9.95
C ILE A 202 -0.37 -4.17 -8.95
N THR A 203 -1.53 -3.96 -8.32
CA THR A 203 -1.81 -2.86 -7.39
C THR A 203 -2.03 -3.38 -5.97
N GLY A 204 -2.05 -2.49 -4.97
CA GLY A 204 -2.31 -2.87 -3.57
C GLY A 204 -3.65 -3.57 -3.34
N ARG A 205 -4.66 -3.30 -4.19
CA ARG A 205 -5.96 -4.01 -4.21
C ARG A 205 -5.80 -5.53 -4.35
N ALA A 206 -4.72 -5.99 -4.97
CA ALA A 206 -4.42 -7.41 -5.16
C ALA A 206 -4.25 -8.18 -3.84
N PHE A 207 -4.02 -7.49 -2.72
CA PHE A 207 -3.99 -8.09 -1.38
C PHE A 207 -5.37 -8.16 -0.69
N ASN A 208 -6.42 -7.56 -1.29
CA ASN A 208 -7.75 -7.45 -0.69
C ASN A 208 -8.90 -7.80 -1.66
N ASP A 209 -8.75 -8.88 -2.44
CA ASP A 209 -9.79 -9.39 -3.36
C ASP A 209 -10.00 -10.92 -3.22
N PRO A 210 -10.71 -11.39 -2.18
CA PRO A 210 -11.03 -12.81 -2.00
C PRO A 210 -11.79 -13.44 -3.18
N ALA A 211 -12.54 -12.66 -3.96
CA ALA A 211 -13.26 -13.17 -5.12
C ALA A 211 -12.30 -13.51 -6.27
N LYS A 212 -11.30 -12.67 -6.51
CA LYS A 212 -10.18 -12.96 -7.42
C LYS A 212 -9.36 -14.15 -6.93
N GLY A 213 -9.01 -14.20 -5.64
CA GLY A 213 -8.29 -15.33 -5.04
C GLY A 213 -9.00 -16.66 -5.27
N TYR A 214 -10.33 -16.69 -5.08
CA TYR A 214 -11.15 -17.87 -5.36
C TYR A 214 -11.10 -18.29 -6.82
N ARG A 215 -11.26 -17.35 -7.77
CA ARG A 215 -11.19 -17.64 -9.22
C ARG A 215 -9.81 -18.17 -9.63
N LEU A 216 -8.73 -17.60 -9.09
CA LEU A 216 -7.36 -18.04 -9.35
C LEU A 216 -7.10 -19.43 -8.77
N GLY A 217 -7.49 -19.67 -7.51
CA GLY A 217 -7.35 -20.99 -6.88
C GLY A 217 -8.11 -22.07 -7.63
N MET A 218 -9.39 -21.82 -7.98
CA MET A 218 -10.20 -22.74 -8.78
C MET A 218 -9.58 -23.05 -10.13
N ARG A 219 -8.94 -22.05 -10.78
CA ARG A 219 -8.23 -22.25 -12.05
C ARG A 219 -7.01 -23.16 -11.86
N LEU A 220 -6.15 -22.86 -10.91
CA LEU A 220 -4.93 -23.65 -10.64
C LEU A 220 -5.24 -25.11 -10.29
N TYR A 221 -6.25 -25.36 -9.45
CA TYR A 221 -6.68 -26.73 -9.15
C TYR A 221 -7.23 -27.47 -10.38
N ARG A 222 -7.90 -26.78 -11.31
CA ARG A 222 -8.36 -27.37 -12.59
C ARG A 222 -7.22 -27.61 -13.57
N GLU A 223 -6.18 -26.77 -13.53
CA GLU A 223 -4.93 -26.94 -14.29
C GLU A 223 -4.04 -28.06 -13.71
N GLY A 224 -4.50 -28.74 -12.66
CA GLY A 224 -3.90 -29.97 -12.14
C GLY A 224 -3.02 -29.79 -10.90
N ALA A 225 -2.91 -28.59 -10.34
CA ALA A 225 -2.27 -28.41 -9.04
C ALA A 225 -3.08 -29.15 -7.96
N ASP A 226 -2.40 -29.76 -6.98
CA ASP A 226 -3.06 -30.39 -5.82
C ASP A 226 -2.81 -29.68 -4.48
N ILE A 227 -1.84 -28.77 -4.46
CA ILE A 227 -1.49 -27.91 -3.32
C ILE A 227 -1.23 -26.50 -3.84
N ILE A 228 -1.84 -25.48 -3.23
CA ILE A 228 -1.59 -24.07 -3.58
C ILE A 228 -1.04 -23.30 -2.39
N TYR A 229 0.14 -22.68 -2.55
CA TYR A 229 0.66 -21.68 -1.63
C TYR A 229 0.18 -20.28 -2.02
N HIS A 230 -0.34 -19.50 -1.07
CA HIS A 230 -0.68 -18.10 -1.33
C HIS A 230 0.20 -17.13 -0.54
N ALA A 231 0.66 -16.07 -1.19
CA ALA A 231 1.32 -14.91 -0.58
C ALA A 231 0.56 -13.65 -1.02
N SER A 232 -0.67 -13.50 -0.52
CA SER A 232 -1.67 -12.59 -1.10
C SER A 232 -2.57 -11.88 -0.09
N GLY A 233 -2.20 -11.82 1.19
CA GLY A 233 -3.02 -11.17 2.22
C GLY A 233 -4.45 -11.73 2.26
N VAL A 234 -5.44 -10.84 2.43
CA VAL A 234 -6.87 -11.18 2.50
C VAL A 234 -7.38 -11.89 1.24
N THR A 235 -6.78 -11.64 0.07
CA THR A 235 -7.09 -12.38 -1.17
C THR A 235 -6.92 -13.91 -0.99
N GLY A 236 -5.99 -14.34 -0.13
CA GLY A 236 -5.74 -15.73 0.23
C GLY A 236 -6.95 -16.48 0.78
N ASN A 237 -7.89 -15.77 1.42
CA ASN A 237 -9.15 -16.35 1.90
C ASN A 237 -9.98 -16.97 0.75
N GLY A 238 -9.84 -16.41 -0.46
CA GLY A 238 -10.40 -17.01 -1.67
C GLY A 238 -9.76 -18.35 -2.05
N VAL A 239 -8.45 -18.48 -1.88
CA VAL A 239 -7.70 -19.73 -2.15
C VAL A 239 -8.12 -20.83 -1.17
N PHE A 240 -8.29 -20.51 0.11
CA PHE A 240 -8.81 -21.45 1.11
C PHE A 240 -10.23 -21.92 0.75
N ARG A 241 -11.12 -21.02 0.32
CA ARG A 241 -12.45 -21.39 -0.17
C ARG A 241 -12.38 -22.32 -1.39
N ALA A 242 -11.46 -22.07 -2.31
CA ALA A 242 -11.24 -22.94 -3.47
C ALA A 242 -10.72 -24.33 -3.05
N ALA A 243 -9.80 -24.38 -2.08
CA ALA A 243 -9.25 -25.63 -1.54
C ALA A 243 -10.36 -26.52 -0.95
N LYS A 244 -11.23 -25.95 -0.10
CA LYS A 244 -12.42 -26.64 0.42
C LYS A 244 -13.33 -27.13 -0.70
N LYS A 245 -13.65 -26.26 -1.68
CA LYS A 245 -14.57 -26.61 -2.78
C LYS A 245 -14.04 -27.74 -3.67
N MET A 246 -12.73 -27.77 -3.90
CA MET A 246 -12.06 -28.76 -4.75
C MET A 246 -11.57 -29.99 -3.98
N ASN A 247 -11.75 -30.02 -2.66
CA ASN A 247 -11.19 -31.01 -1.76
C ASN A 247 -9.66 -31.18 -1.94
N ARG A 248 -8.95 -30.05 -1.96
CA ARG A 248 -7.49 -29.95 -2.13
C ARG A 248 -6.85 -29.24 -0.94
N LEU A 249 -5.51 -29.17 -0.94
CA LEU A 249 -4.74 -28.53 0.14
C LEU A 249 -4.27 -27.14 -0.29
N ALA A 250 -4.14 -26.25 0.69
CA ALA A 250 -3.51 -24.94 0.54
C ALA A 250 -2.42 -24.76 1.60
N ILE A 251 -1.52 -23.81 1.37
CA ILE A 251 -0.52 -23.35 2.33
C ILE A 251 -0.80 -21.87 2.63
N GLY A 252 -0.89 -21.54 3.91
CA GLY A 252 -1.09 -20.17 4.39
C GLY A 252 0.21 -19.36 4.50
N VAL A 253 0.10 -18.11 4.90
CA VAL A 253 1.22 -17.17 5.00
C VAL A 253 1.08 -16.22 6.20
N ASP A 254 2.20 -15.64 6.61
CA ASP A 254 2.41 -14.68 7.70
C ASP A 254 2.18 -15.27 9.10
N ILE A 255 1.04 -15.93 9.31
CA ILE A 255 0.63 -16.52 10.58
C ILE A 255 0.15 -17.96 10.38
N ASP A 256 -0.13 -18.67 11.48
CA ASP A 256 -0.88 -19.92 11.39
C ASP A 256 -2.32 -19.63 10.94
N GLN A 257 -2.65 -20.12 9.75
CA GLN A 257 -3.97 -19.94 9.12
C GLN A 257 -4.76 -21.25 9.08
N SER A 258 -4.35 -22.27 9.84
CA SER A 258 -4.97 -23.60 9.85
C SER A 258 -6.48 -23.53 10.14
N ALA A 259 -6.91 -22.62 11.03
CA ALA A 259 -8.30 -22.35 11.35
C ALA A 259 -9.15 -21.78 10.18
N GLN A 260 -8.54 -21.17 9.16
CA GLN A 260 -9.27 -20.62 8.00
C GLN A 260 -9.88 -21.73 7.14
N ALA A 261 -9.19 -22.87 7.05
CA ALA A 261 -9.67 -24.06 6.36
C ALA A 261 -9.21 -25.36 7.04
N PRO A 262 -9.85 -25.74 8.16
CA PRO A 262 -9.47 -26.93 8.92
C PRO A 262 -9.42 -28.17 8.03
N GLY A 263 -8.33 -28.93 8.12
CA GLY A 263 -8.08 -30.12 7.30
C GLY A 263 -7.64 -29.85 5.85
N HIS A 264 -7.70 -28.61 5.39
CA HIS A 264 -7.27 -28.19 4.05
C HIS A 264 -6.04 -27.30 4.04
N VAL A 265 -5.62 -26.74 5.18
CA VAL A 265 -4.35 -26.02 5.30
C VAL A 265 -3.25 -27.02 5.66
N LEU A 266 -2.32 -27.26 4.74
CA LEU A 266 -1.19 -28.18 4.92
C LEU A 266 -0.18 -27.66 5.93
N THR A 267 0.13 -26.37 5.87
CA THR A 267 0.99 -25.60 6.77
C THR A 267 0.80 -24.12 6.46
N SER A 268 1.44 -23.24 7.22
CA SER A 268 1.64 -21.83 6.86
C SER A 268 3.11 -21.49 6.89
N MET A 269 3.59 -20.71 5.92
CA MET A 269 4.87 -20.03 6.03
C MET A 269 4.70 -18.84 6.97
N THR A 270 5.40 -18.83 8.11
CA THR A 270 5.25 -17.76 9.09
C THR A 270 6.22 -16.63 8.83
N LYS A 271 5.77 -15.41 9.11
CA LYS A 271 6.56 -14.18 9.12
C LYS A 271 6.34 -13.50 10.47
N HIS A 272 7.36 -13.52 11.32
CA HIS A 272 7.28 -13.08 12.71
C HIS A 272 7.38 -11.54 12.83
N VAL A 273 6.44 -10.86 12.17
CA VAL A 273 6.28 -9.40 12.21
C VAL A 273 6.01 -8.91 13.63
N ASP A 274 5.20 -9.67 14.37
CA ASP A 274 4.91 -9.45 15.78
C ASP A 274 6.19 -9.35 16.62
N VAL A 275 7.12 -10.28 16.43
CA VAL A 275 8.42 -10.30 17.12
C VAL A 275 9.27 -9.11 16.70
N ALA A 276 9.34 -8.79 15.41
CA ALA A 276 10.13 -7.68 14.90
C ALA A 276 9.62 -6.32 15.40
N VAL A 277 8.30 -6.11 15.41
CA VAL A 277 7.63 -4.92 15.96
C VAL A 277 7.87 -4.82 17.46
N PHE A 278 7.58 -5.89 18.22
CA PHE A 278 7.78 -5.91 19.67
C PHE A 278 9.23 -5.56 20.05
N ASN A 279 10.21 -6.21 19.42
CA ASN A 279 11.62 -5.97 19.70
C ASN A 279 12.03 -4.54 19.37
N SER A 280 11.53 -3.97 18.27
CA SER A 280 11.84 -2.60 17.88
C SER A 280 11.24 -1.58 18.86
N VAL A 281 10.01 -1.79 19.32
CA VAL A 281 9.37 -0.94 20.35
C VAL A 281 10.08 -1.08 21.69
N ARG A 282 10.49 -2.29 22.07
CA ARG A 282 11.31 -2.53 23.27
C ARG A 282 12.62 -1.76 23.23
N ASP A 283 13.31 -1.77 22.10
CA ASP A 283 14.57 -1.06 21.96
C ASP A 283 14.36 0.46 22.01
N CYS A 284 13.26 0.99 21.46
CA CYS A 284 12.84 2.38 21.65
C CYS A 284 12.59 2.72 23.12
N ALA A 285 11.75 1.94 23.81
CA ALA A 285 11.38 2.17 25.21
C ALA A 285 12.60 2.09 26.14
N ALA A 286 13.57 1.24 25.82
CA ALA A 286 14.80 1.09 26.58
C ALA A 286 15.92 2.09 26.20
N GLY A 287 15.68 3.02 25.27
CA GLY A 287 16.69 3.97 24.80
C GLY A 287 17.84 3.33 24.01
N ARG A 288 17.66 2.11 23.50
CA ARG A 288 18.66 1.33 22.73
C ARG A 288 18.34 1.26 21.23
N PHE A 289 17.47 2.14 20.73
CA PHE A 289 17.09 2.14 19.33
C PHE A 289 18.32 2.35 18.43
N THR A 290 18.44 1.48 17.43
CA THR A 290 19.40 1.60 16.33
C THR A 290 18.65 1.67 15.00
N GLY A 291 18.96 2.69 14.21
CA GLY A 291 18.50 2.79 12.82
C GLY A 291 19.24 1.82 11.90
N GLY A 292 18.91 1.88 10.61
CA GLY A 292 19.44 0.99 9.57
C GLY A 292 18.50 -0.16 9.22
N LEU A 293 18.93 -0.98 8.27
CA LEU A 293 18.16 -2.12 7.77
C LEU A 293 18.42 -3.36 8.66
N LYS A 294 17.35 -3.88 9.27
CA LYS A 294 17.34 -5.12 10.06
C LYS A 294 16.70 -6.22 9.22
N THR A 295 17.41 -7.32 9.00
CA THR A 295 16.94 -8.41 8.14
C THR A 295 16.68 -9.68 8.95
N PHE A 296 15.48 -10.24 8.84
CA PHE A 296 15.03 -11.39 9.62
C PHE A 296 14.75 -12.61 8.72
N GLY A 297 15.53 -13.68 8.87
CA GLY A 297 15.33 -14.97 8.19
C GLY A 297 15.14 -16.10 9.19
N LEU A 298 15.37 -17.35 8.76
CA LEU A 298 15.26 -18.54 9.62
C LEU A 298 16.22 -18.46 10.81
N LYS A 299 17.43 -17.93 10.61
CA LYS A 299 18.45 -17.78 11.67
C LYS A 299 18.01 -16.84 12.78
N GLU A 300 17.31 -15.75 12.44
CA GLU A 300 16.79 -14.79 13.42
C GLU A 300 15.38 -15.16 13.90
N ASN A 301 14.86 -16.34 13.53
CA ASN A 301 13.48 -16.73 13.76
C ASN A 301 12.46 -15.70 13.24
N GLY A 302 12.82 -15.04 12.14
CA GLY A 302 12.00 -14.05 11.45
C GLY A 302 10.97 -14.65 10.51
N VAL A 303 11.29 -15.83 9.98
CA VAL A 303 10.40 -16.62 9.13
C VAL A 303 10.46 -18.08 9.56
N GLY A 304 9.49 -18.87 9.14
CA GLY A 304 9.43 -20.29 9.46
C GLY A 304 8.28 -20.99 8.78
N PHE A 305 7.85 -22.12 9.35
CA PHE A 305 6.64 -22.81 8.96
C PHE A 305 5.92 -23.38 10.18
N VAL A 306 4.62 -23.57 10.07
CA VAL A 306 3.79 -24.13 11.14
C VAL A 306 3.87 -25.66 11.12
N TYR A 307 4.19 -26.26 12.27
CA TYR A 307 4.01 -27.69 12.52
C TYR A 307 3.43 -27.88 13.92
N ASN A 308 2.15 -28.26 14.01
CA ASN A 308 1.41 -28.37 15.27
C ASN A 308 0.29 -29.42 15.19
N ASP A 309 -0.53 -29.53 16.23
CA ASP A 309 -1.60 -30.52 16.32
C ASP A 309 -2.66 -30.42 15.21
N GLU A 310 -2.86 -29.23 14.62
CA GLU A 310 -3.83 -29.02 13.55
C GLU A 310 -3.36 -29.59 12.21
N ASN A 311 -2.05 -29.55 11.94
CA ASN A 311 -1.51 -29.90 10.62
C ASN A 311 -0.54 -31.10 10.62
N LYS A 312 -0.08 -31.59 11.78
CA LYS A 312 0.83 -32.75 11.88
C LYS A 312 0.27 -34.01 11.23
N LYS A 313 -1.06 -34.17 11.18
CA LYS A 313 -1.70 -35.31 10.50
C LYS A 313 -1.59 -35.23 8.97
N LEU A 314 -1.33 -34.04 8.43
CA LEU A 314 -1.18 -33.79 7.00
C LEU A 314 0.29 -33.91 6.55
N ILE A 315 1.26 -33.78 7.46
CA ILE A 315 2.70 -33.84 7.21
C ILE A 315 3.27 -35.07 7.92
N SER A 316 3.71 -36.08 7.18
CA SER A 316 4.32 -37.27 7.78
C SER A 316 5.66 -36.94 8.46
N ASP A 317 6.04 -37.73 9.46
CA ASP A 317 7.31 -37.57 10.20
C ASP A 317 8.53 -37.54 9.27
N GLU A 318 8.52 -38.33 8.19
CA GLU A 318 9.58 -38.32 7.17
C GLU A 318 9.69 -36.95 6.46
N ILE A 319 8.56 -36.33 6.10
CA ILE A 319 8.55 -35.01 5.46
C ILE A 319 9.06 -33.97 6.45
N TYR A 320 8.57 -34.02 7.69
CA TYR A 320 9.00 -33.11 8.74
C TYR A 320 10.50 -33.20 9.02
N ALA A 321 11.05 -34.42 9.14
CA ALA A 321 12.48 -34.65 9.38
C ALA A 321 13.33 -34.10 8.22
N ARG A 322 12.94 -34.38 6.97
CA ARG A 322 13.67 -33.91 5.78
C ARG A 322 13.68 -32.39 5.66
N VAL A 323 12.56 -31.74 5.98
CA VAL A 323 12.44 -30.27 5.94
C VAL A 323 13.17 -29.62 7.11
N SER A 324 13.17 -30.24 8.29
CA SER A 324 13.94 -29.79 9.45
C SER A 324 15.45 -29.82 9.18
N ASP A 325 15.95 -30.83 8.47
CA ASP A 325 17.35 -30.88 8.01
C ASP A 325 17.68 -29.74 7.02
N LEU A 326 16.78 -29.44 6.07
CA LEU A 326 16.94 -28.29 5.17
C LEU A 326 16.98 -26.97 5.94
N GLN A 327 16.08 -26.78 6.91
CA GLN A 327 16.08 -25.60 7.79
C GLN A 327 17.42 -25.46 8.53
N ALA A 328 17.92 -26.55 9.13
CA ALA A 328 19.21 -26.55 9.84
C ALA A 328 20.38 -26.18 8.90
N LYS A 329 20.38 -26.67 7.66
CA LYS A 329 21.39 -26.33 6.65
C LYS A 329 21.34 -24.86 6.24
N ILE A 330 20.14 -24.27 6.11
CA ILE A 330 19.98 -22.84 5.81
C ILE A 330 20.48 -21.98 6.99
N ILE A 331 20.05 -22.30 8.22
CA ILE A 331 20.49 -21.60 9.44
C ILE A 331 22.02 -21.65 9.59
N ALA A 332 22.64 -22.80 9.28
CA ALA A 332 24.08 -22.98 9.32
C ALA A 332 24.83 -22.33 8.14
N GLY A 333 24.13 -21.75 7.15
CA GLY A 333 24.72 -21.17 5.95
C GLY A 333 25.28 -22.20 4.96
N LYS A 334 25.04 -23.50 5.18
CA LYS A 334 25.45 -24.59 4.27
C LYS A 334 24.58 -24.66 3.02
N LEU A 335 23.36 -24.14 3.11
CA LEU A 335 22.43 -23.98 1.99
C LEU A 335 22.02 -22.52 1.92
N LYS A 336 22.39 -21.84 0.84
CA LYS A 336 21.99 -20.45 0.61
C LYS A 336 20.77 -20.44 -0.29
N VAL A 337 19.65 -19.90 0.21
CA VAL A 337 18.45 -19.69 -0.61
C VAL A 337 18.64 -18.39 -1.38
N THR A 338 18.52 -18.45 -2.70
CA THR A 338 18.67 -17.27 -3.56
C THR A 338 17.31 -16.61 -3.74
N ALA A 339 17.22 -15.31 -3.45
CA ALA A 339 15.98 -14.55 -3.47
C ALA A 339 15.39 -14.36 -4.88
N VAL A 340 16.22 -14.21 -5.93
CA VAL A 340 16.00 -14.38 -7.40
C VAL A 340 17.41 -14.37 -8.05
N ALA A 341 17.60 -14.98 -9.25
CA ALA A 341 18.84 -14.96 -10.04
C ALA A 341 19.45 -13.54 -10.16
N ASP A 342 20.78 -13.42 -10.20
CA ASP A 342 21.59 -12.18 -10.29
C ASP A 342 21.34 -11.31 -11.55
N GLN A 343 20.15 -11.35 -12.13
CA GLN A 343 19.79 -10.55 -13.30
C GLN A 343 19.02 -9.29 -12.86
N PRO A 344 19.38 -8.12 -13.40
CA PRO A 344 18.58 -6.92 -13.21
C PRO A 344 17.14 -7.21 -13.66
N PHE A 345 16.17 -6.69 -12.89
CA PHE A 345 14.77 -6.79 -13.26
C PHE A 345 14.55 -5.99 -14.55
N LEU A 346 14.48 -6.70 -15.68
CA LEU A 346 14.16 -6.14 -16.98
C LEU A 346 12.69 -6.33 -17.28
N LEU A 347 12.04 -5.26 -17.73
CA LEU A 347 10.68 -5.30 -18.24
C LEU A 347 10.71 -5.53 -19.74
N SER A 348 10.04 -6.58 -20.21
CA SER A 348 9.72 -6.68 -21.63
C SER A 348 8.75 -5.56 -22.03
N ARG A 349 8.76 -5.16 -23.31
CA ARG A 349 7.75 -4.21 -23.83
C ARG A 349 6.33 -4.75 -23.63
N GLN A 350 6.15 -6.06 -23.73
CA GLN A 350 4.86 -6.71 -23.48
C GLN A 350 4.45 -6.58 -22.01
N ASN A 351 5.38 -6.71 -21.07
CA ASN A 351 5.11 -6.52 -19.64
C ASN A 351 4.65 -5.08 -19.39
N LEU A 352 5.30 -4.09 -20.01
CA LEU A 352 4.95 -2.68 -19.86
C LEU A 352 3.57 -2.37 -20.47
N GLN A 353 3.22 -2.98 -21.61
CA GLN A 353 1.89 -2.88 -22.21
C GLN A 353 0.81 -3.52 -21.33
N ASN A 354 1.06 -4.71 -20.79
CA ASN A 354 0.14 -5.41 -19.90
C ASN A 354 -0.08 -4.60 -18.61
N LEU A 355 1.00 -4.06 -18.03
CA LEU A 355 0.96 -3.20 -16.85
C LEU A 355 0.08 -1.97 -17.08
N LEU A 356 0.29 -1.26 -18.21
CA LEU A 356 -0.51 -0.09 -18.57
C LEU A 356 -1.99 -0.47 -18.78
N ALA A 357 -2.27 -1.61 -19.41
CA ALA A 357 -3.63 -2.07 -19.64
C ALA A 357 -4.35 -2.44 -18.33
N ASP A 358 -3.67 -3.12 -17.41
CA ASP A 358 -4.18 -3.49 -16.10
C ASP A 358 -4.43 -2.24 -15.25
N LEU A 359 -3.50 -1.28 -15.22
CA LEU A 359 -3.68 -0.01 -14.52
C LEU A 359 -4.84 0.79 -15.09
N ARG A 360 -4.98 0.87 -16.42
CA ARG A 360 -6.13 1.52 -17.05
C ARG A 360 -7.43 0.87 -16.59
N SER A 361 -7.49 -0.46 -16.57
CA SER A 361 -8.67 -1.20 -16.12
C SER A 361 -9.01 -0.91 -14.66
N GLU A 362 -8.02 -0.87 -13.76
CA GLU A 362 -8.22 -0.55 -12.35
C GLU A 362 -8.70 0.90 -12.14
N VAL A 363 -8.05 1.86 -12.81
CA VAL A 363 -8.47 3.27 -12.80
C VAL A 363 -9.90 3.44 -13.29
N GLU A 364 -10.24 2.85 -14.44
CA GLU A 364 -11.60 2.90 -14.96
C GLU A 364 -12.60 2.19 -14.03
N SER A 365 -12.22 1.09 -13.40
CA SER A 365 -13.06 0.38 -12.43
C SER A 365 -13.36 1.24 -11.22
N ALA A 366 -12.37 1.97 -10.68
CA ALA A 366 -12.55 2.84 -9.53
C ALA A 366 -13.46 4.03 -9.88
N LEU A 367 -13.23 4.66 -11.04
CA LEU A 367 -14.10 5.73 -11.56
C LEU A 367 -15.55 5.25 -11.78
N ARG A 368 -15.74 4.08 -12.40
CA ARG A 368 -17.09 3.50 -12.62
C ARG A 368 -17.78 3.13 -11.31
N LYS A 369 -17.05 2.73 -10.27
CA LYS A 369 -17.63 2.50 -8.94
C LYS A 369 -18.19 3.80 -8.37
N LEU A 370 -17.37 4.86 -8.29
CA LEU A 370 -17.82 6.17 -7.79
C LEU A 370 -19.03 6.68 -8.60
N ASP A 371 -18.97 6.55 -9.92
CA ASP A 371 -20.04 6.94 -10.83
C ASP A 371 -21.35 6.18 -10.54
N GLY A 372 -21.27 4.86 -10.35
CA GLY A 372 -22.41 4.04 -10.00
C GLY A 372 -22.98 4.36 -8.62
N ASP A 373 -22.13 4.72 -7.65
CA ASP A 373 -22.55 5.13 -6.30
C ASP A 373 -23.32 6.45 -6.36
N LEU A 374 -22.79 7.45 -7.07
CA LEU A 374 -23.46 8.73 -7.36
C LEU A 374 -24.80 8.52 -8.07
N GLN A 375 -24.85 7.65 -9.08
CA GLN A 375 -26.08 7.36 -9.80
C GLN A 375 -27.16 6.80 -8.87
N ARG A 376 -26.79 5.91 -7.93
CA ARG A 376 -27.74 5.36 -6.95
C ARG A 376 -28.22 6.42 -5.98
N SER A 377 -27.33 7.28 -5.49
CA SER A 377 -27.70 8.40 -4.62
C SER A 377 -28.60 9.42 -5.34
N ALA A 378 -28.32 9.75 -6.60
CA ALA A 378 -29.16 10.64 -7.40
C ALA A 378 -30.59 10.10 -7.57
N ARG A 379 -30.73 8.79 -7.79
CA ARG A 379 -32.03 8.11 -7.85
C ARG A 379 -32.75 8.11 -6.50
N ALA A 380 -32.02 7.94 -5.40
CA ALA A 380 -32.61 7.96 -4.06
C ALA A 380 -33.17 9.35 -3.69
N LEU A 381 -32.57 10.42 -4.23
CA LEU A 381 -32.98 11.81 -4.04
C LEU A 381 -34.04 12.30 -5.04
N ALA A 382 -34.46 11.46 -6.00
CA ALA A 382 -35.48 11.85 -6.96
C ALA A 382 -36.80 12.23 -6.26
N GLY A 383 -37.27 13.45 -6.51
CA GLY A 383 -38.48 14.00 -5.89
C GLY A 383 -38.36 14.37 -4.40
N ARG A 384 -37.15 14.36 -3.83
CA ARG A 384 -36.88 14.77 -2.44
C ARG A 384 -36.27 16.18 -2.40
N ASP A 385 -36.30 16.79 -1.21
CA ASP A 385 -35.57 18.02 -0.96
C ASP A 385 -34.05 17.75 -0.98
N LEU A 386 -33.32 18.57 -1.74
CA LEU A 386 -31.87 18.45 -1.91
C LEU A 386 -31.08 19.09 -0.75
N GLN A 387 -31.74 19.77 0.19
CA GLN A 387 -31.09 20.38 1.36
C GLN A 387 -31.40 19.69 2.70
N GLY A 388 -32.55 19.00 2.79
CA GLY A 388 -33.03 18.34 4.00
C GLY A 388 -32.30 17.06 4.41
N ASP A 389 -32.86 16.37 5.41
CA ASP A 389 -32.24 15.21 6.06
C ASP A 389 -31.98 14.04 5.10
N ASP A 390 -32.86 13.82 4.13
CA ASP A 390 -32.68 12.78 3.10
C ASP A 390 -31.43 13.03 2.25
N ALA A 391 -31.17 14.29 1.88
CA ALA A 391 -29.97 14.70 1.15
C ALA A 391 -28.73 14.43 1.99
N ARG A 392 -28.72 14.87 3.26
CA ARG A 392 -27.58 14.63 4.16
C ARG A 392 -27.32 13.14 4.38
N LEU A 393 -28.35 12.32 4.59
CA LEU A 393 -28.18 10.87 4.74
C LEU A 393 -27.59 10.23 3.46
N ALA A 394 -28.04 10.66 2.29
CA ALA A 394 -27.49 10.18 1.01
C ALA A 394 -26.02 10.59 0.83
N LEU A 395 -25.67 11.83 1.18
CA LEU A 395 -24.31 12.35 1.13
C LEU A 395 -23.39 11.65 2.13
N GLN A 396 -23.81 11.49 3.40
CA GLN A 396 -23.05 10.76 4.43
C GLN A 396 -22.77 9.32 4.01
N LYS A 397 -23.76 8.64 3.43
CA LYS A 397 -23.57 7.29 2.89
C LYS A 397 -22.62 7.28 1.69
N LEU A 398 -22.78 8.21 0.73
CA LEU A 398 -21.92 8.32 -0.43
C LEU A 398 -20.46 8.54 0.00
N TYR A 399 -20.25 9.45 0.95
CA TYR A 399 -18.95 9.74 1.54
C TYR A 399 -18.34 8.54 2.24
N ALA A 400 -19.10 7.84 3.08
CA ALA A 400 -18.63 6.65 3.79
C ALA A 400 -18.23 5.50 2.85
N ASP A 401 -18.96 5.32 1.74
CA ASP A 401 -18.70 4.24 0.77
C ASP A 401 -17.55 4.56 -0.22
N ASN A 402 -17.06 5.81 -0.24
CA ASN A 402 -16.10 6.32 -1.24
C ASN A 402 -14.88 6.98 -0.57
N PRO A 403 -13.88 6.18 -0.15
CA PRO A 403 -12.76 6.62 0.68
C PRO A 403 -11.76 7.59 0.03
N TYR A 404 -11.98 8.02 -1.21
CA TYR A 404 -11.06 8.85 -1.99
C TYR A 404 -11.65 10.22 -2.34
N ILE A 405 -12.89 10.51 -1.96
CA ILE A 405 -13.53 11.80 -2.21
C ILE A 405 -13.24 12.77 -1.06
N ILE A 406 -12.95 14.03 -1.42
CA ILE A 406 -12.68 15.14 -0.50
C ILE A 406 -13.98 15.47 0.25
N ASP A 407 -15.05 15.65 -0.52
CA ASP A 407 -16.41 15.89 -0.07
C ASP A 407 -17.43 15.36 -1.09
N CYS A 408 -18.69 15.51 -0.75
CA CYS A 408 -19.81 15.37 -1.66
C CYS A 408 -20.91 16.37 -1.30
N GLU A 409 -21.61 16.80 -2.33
CA GLU A 409 -22.56 17.89 -2.22
C GLU A 409 -23.82 17.66 -3.06
N THR A 410 -24.91 18.30 -2.65
CA THR A 410 -26.05 18.57 -3.53
C THR A 410 -25.99 20.01 -4.02
N VAL A 411 -26.46 20.22 -5.25
CA VAL A 411 -26.43 21.51 -5.94
C VAL A 411 -27.81 21.79 -6.51
N SER A 412 -28.31 23.02 -6.36
CA SER A 412 -29.60 23.45 -6.89
C SER A 412 -29.63 23.50 -8.42
N ASP A 413 -30.82 23.67 -8.98
CA ASP A 413 -31.02 23.91 -10.40
C ASP A 413 -30.42 25.24 -10.91
N GLN A 414 -30.09 26.16 -10.00
CA GLN A 414 -29.39 27.42 -10.26
C GLN A 414 -27.88 27.34 -10.03
N GLY A 415 -27.35 26.21 -9.54
CA GLY A 415 -25.91 26.05 -9.30
C GLY A 415 -25.43 26.53 -7.95
N ILE A 416 -26.31 26.56 -6.94
CA ILE A 416 -25.97 26.88 -5.55
C ILE A 416 -25.75 25.57 -4.78
N MET A 417 -24.65 25.46 -4.04
CA MET A 417 -24.40 24.31 -3.16
C MET A 417 -25.41 24.31 -1.99
N LEU A 418 -26.13 23.21 -1.79
CA LEU A 418 -27.27 23.13 -0.85
C LEU A 418 -26.90 22.43 0.46
N ALA A 419 -26.36 21.22 0.35
CA ALA A 419 -25.85 20.44 1.48
C ALA A 419 -24.47 19.87 1.12
N VAL A 420 -23.55 19.88 2.08
CA VAL A 420 -22.17 19.40 1.88
C VAL A 420 -21.77 18.47 3.04
N GLU A 421 -21.17 17.33 2.69
CA GLU A 421 -20.58 16.40 3.65
C GLU A 421 -19.12 16.09 3.27
N PRO A 422 -18.20 15.98 4.24
CA PRO A 422 -18.40 15.98 5.69
C PRO A 422 -18.67 17.38 6.28
N PRO A 423 -19.06 17.49 7.57
CA PRO A 423 -19.35 18.78 8.21
C PRO A 423 -18.17 19.76 8.22
N ALA A 424 -16.93 19.26 8.07
CA ALA A 424 -15.73 20.08 7.94
C ALA A 424 -15.76 21.02 6.71
N HIS A 425 -16.52 20.66 5.66
CA HIS A 425 -16.67 21.46 4.44
C HIS A 425 -18.01 22.20 4.38
N LYS A 426 -18.76 22.23 5.49
CA LYS A 426 -20.07 22.91 5.55
C LYS A 426 -20.02 24.40 5.21
N SER A 427 -18.86 25.04 5.37
CA SER A 427 -18.66 26.45 4.98
C SER A 427 -18.84 26.69 3.47
N SER A 428 -18.83 25.65 2.63
CA SER A 428 -19.12 25.73 1.20
C SER A 428 -20.62 25.78 0.88
N GLU A 429 -21.52 25.46 1.83
CA GLU A 429 -22.98 25.59 1.63
C GLU A 429 -23.35 27.05 1.28
N GLY A 430 -24.14 27.23 0.22
CA GLY A 430 -24.54 28.54 -0.31
C GLY A 430 -23.60 29.12 -1.37
N ALA A 431 -22.46 28.48 -1.66
CA ALA A 431 -21.57 28.94 -2.73
C ALA A 431 -22.22 28.81 -4.12
N ASP A 432 -22.02 29.84 -4.96
CA ASP A 432 -22.46 29.85 -6.36
C ASP A 432 -21.36 29.26 -7.26
N ILE A 433 -21.65 28.08 -7.83
CA ILE A 433 -20.77 27.38 -8.75
C ILE A 433 -21.34 27.33 -10.18
N SER A 434 -22.42 28.07 -10.47
CA SER A 434 -23.16 28.06 -11.74
C SER A 434 -22.29 28.37 -12.97
N ARG A 435 -21.24 29.18 -12.78
CA ARG A 435 -20.32 29.63 -13.83
C ARG A 435 -19.18 28.65 -14.11
N GLN A 436 -19.04 27.59 -13.32
CA GLN A 436 -17.98 26.62 -13.52
C GLN A 436 -18.27 25.76 -14.76
N ALA A 437 -17.22 25.39 -15.51
CA ALA A 437 -17.37 24.74 -16.82
C ALA A 437 -18.16 23.42 -16.76
N HIS A 438 -18.02 22.66 -15.66
CA HIS A 438 -18.77 21.42 -15.46
C HIS A 438 -20.26 21.68 -15.19
N MET A 439 -20.62 22.75 -14.46
CA MET A 439 -22.01 23.15 -14.24
C MET A 439 -22.67 23.64 -15.52
N ILE A 440 -21.97 24.43 -16.33
CA ILE A 440 -22.45 24.84 -17.66
C ILE A 440 -22.75 23.61 -18.53
N LYS A 441 -21.86 22.61 -18.52
CA LYS A 441 -22.06 21.35 -19.25
C LYS A 441 -23.22 20.54 -18.70
N LEU A 442 -23.36 20.46 -17.37
CA LEU A 442 -24.49 19.78 -16.70
C LEU A 442 -25.82 20.45 -17.08
N PHE A 443 -25.92 21.78 -17.00
CA PHE A 443 -27.13 22.51 -17.35
C PHE A 443 -27.50 22.38 -18.82
N LYS A 444 -26.51 22.34 -19.71
CA LYS A 444 -26.74 22.14 -21.14
C LYS A 444 -27.21 20.72 -21.46
N THR A 445 -26.62 19.72 -20.83
CA THR A 445 -26.79 18.31 -21.25
C THR A 445 -27.80 17.54 -20.41
N ARG A 446 -28.02 17.94 -19.15
CA ARG A 446 -28.81 17.21 -18.14
C ARG A 446 -28.39 15.74 -18.03
N ARG A 447 -27.09 15.48 -18.24
CA ARG A 447 -26.46 14.17 -18.17
C ARG A 447 -25.31 14.22 -17.16
N PRO A 448 -24.85 13.06 -16.65
CA PRO A 448 -23.68 13.02 -15.79
C PRO A 448 -22.46 13.69 -16.43
N VAL A 449 -21.65 14.36 -15.61
CA VAL A 449 -20.48 15.13 -16.05
C VAL A 449 -19.30 14.81 -15.14
N LEU A 450 -18.14 14.49 -15.74
CA LEU A 450 -16.84 14.54 -15.08
C LEU A 450 -16.14 15.84 -15.50
N SER A 451 -15.61 16.62 -14.56
CA SER A 451 -14.86 17.85 -14.86
C SER A 451 -13.42 17.59 -15.31
N GLY A 452 -12.74 18.60 -15.87
CA GLY A 452 -11.27 18.67 -15.82
C GLY A 452 -10.80 19.01 -14.39
N SER A 453 -9.48 19.02 -14.15
CA SER A 453 -8.94 19.50 -12.87
C SER A 453 -9.15 21.01 -12.75
N PHE A 454 -9.55 21.46 -11.57
CA PHE A 454 -9.74 22.87 -11.25
C PHE A 454 -9.40 23.11 -9.77
N ARG A 455 -9.15 24.37 -9.42
CA ARG A 455 -9.03 24.78 -8.02
C ARG A 455 -10.44 24.84 -7.41
N SER A 456 -10.71 23.93 -6.49
CA SER A 456 -11.99 23.84 -5.77
C SER A 456 -12.18 25.01 -4.80
N VAL A 457 -13.44 25.20 -4.35
CA VAL A 457 -13.79 26.22 -3.35
C VAL A 457 -13.13 25.89 -2.00
N GLU A 458 -12.98 24.59 -1.74
CA GLU A 458 -12.34 23.98 -0.60
C GLU A 458 -10.81 24.18 -0.59
N GLY A 459 -10.23 24.66 -1.71
CA GLY A 459 -8.83 25.03 -1.83
C GLY A 459 -7.96 24.13 -2.73
N PRO A 460 -8.02 22.78 -2.67
CA PRO A 460 -7.12 21.93 -3.45
C PRO A 460 -7.47 21.89 -4.94
N GLN A 461 -6.49 21.46 -5.75
CA GLN A 461 -6.77 21.00 -7.11
C GLN A 461 -7.57 19.71 -7.06
N ALA A 462 -8.70 19.67 -7.75
CA ALA A 462 -9.66 18.59 -7.67
C ALA A 462 -10.43 18.41 -8.98
N VAL A 463 -11.18 17.31 -9.01
CA VAL A 463 -12.09 16.92 -10.09
C VAL A 463 -13.44 16.59 -9.45
N VAL A 464 -14.54 16.92 -10.14
CA VAL A 464 -15.90 16.64 -9.66
C VAL A 464 -16.66 15.77 -10.66
N ILE A 465 -17.46 14.82 -10.15
CA ILE A 465 -18.48 14.11 -10.93
C ILE A 465 -19.86 14.57 -10.47
N HIS A 466 -20.69 15.05 -11.38
CA HIS A 466 -22.10 15.34 -11.13
C HIS A 466 -23.00 14.25 -11.71
N HIS A 467 -24.03 13.86 -10.95
CA HIS A 467 -25.22 13.20 -11.48
C HIS A 467 -26.44 14.11 -11.36
N PRO A 468 -27.19 14.34 -12.45
CA PRO A 468 -28.40 15.14 -12.39
C PRO A 468 -29.47 14.45 -11.53
N VAL A 469 -30.18 15.24 -10.73
CA VAL A 469 -31.36 14.81 -9.97
C VAL A 469 -32.60 15.42 -10.62
N PHE A 470 -33.63 14.59 -10.79
CA PHE A 470 -34.90 15.00 -11.37
C PHE A 470 -36.01 14.85 -10.34
N SER A 471 -36.98 15.76 -10.36
CA SER A 471 -38.23 15.62 -9.63
C SER A 471 -39.10 14.50 -10.23
N ALA A 472 -40.14 14.10 -9.50
CA ALA A 472 -41.04 13.02 -9.92
C ALA A 472 -41.74 13.29 -11.27
N ASP A 473 -41.93 14.57 -11.63
CA ASP A 473 -42.49 15.03 -12.91
C ASP A 473 -41.43 15.18 -14.02
N GLY A 474 -40.18 14.75 -13.77
CA GLY A 474 -39.10 14.76 -14.76
C GLY A 474 -38.40 16.10 -14.96
N ARG A 475 -38.72 17.14 -14.17
CA ARG A 475 -37.98 18.40 -14.22
C ARG A 475 -36.62 18.27 -13.54
N PHE A 476 -35.63 19.00 -14.06
CA PHE A 476 -34.32 19.04 -13.44
C PHE A 476 -34.39 19.81 -12.13
N ALA A 477 -34.06 19.14 -11.02
CA ALA A 477 -34.11 19.72 -9.67
C ALA A 477 -32.73 20.18 -9.18
N GLY A 478 -31.65 19.71 -9.81
CA GLY A 478 -30.28 19.97 -9.39
C GLY A 478 -29.36 18.80 -9.68
N SER A 479 -28.32 18.62 -8.87
CA SER A 479 -27.44 17.46 -8.94
C SER A 479 -26.94 17.02 -7.57
N ILE A 480 -26.49 15.78 -7.50
CA ILE A 480 -25.55 15.31 -6.47
C ILE A 480 -24.17 15.18 -7.11
N ALA A 481 -23.13 15.51 -6.35
CA ALA A 481 -21.77 15.50 -6.81
C ALA A 481 -20.80 14.91 -5.78
N ALA A 482 -19.62 14.54 -6.26
CA ALA A 482 -18.51 14.13 -5.43
C ALA A 482 -17.23 14.76 -5.97
N LEU A 483 -16.55 15.51 -5.10
CA LEU A 483 -15.25 16.13 -5.36
C LEU A 483 -14.14 15.18 -4.92
N PHE A 484 -13.13 14.96 -5.75
CA PHE A 484 -11.96 14.17 -5.38
C PHE A 484 -10.69 14.73 -6.00
N ALA A 485 -9.55 14.55 -5.32
CA ALA A 485 -8.27 14.76 -5.98
C ALA A 485 -7.88 13.46 -6.71
N PRO A 486 -7.50 13.54 -7.99
CA PRO A 486 -6.86 12.44 -8.71
C PRO A 486 -5.77 11.74 -7.88
N GLU A 487 -4.95 12.50 -7.16
CA GLU A 487 -3.91 12.00 -6.27
C GLU A 487 -4.41 10.94 -5.28
N TYR A 488 -5.56 11.16 -4.63
CA TYR A 488 -6.08 10.25 -3.61
C TYR A 488 -6.70 8.99 -4.19
N LEU A 489 -7.32 9.12 -5.37
CA LEU A 489 -7.85 7.98 -6.09
C LEU A 489 -6.72 7.12 -6.65
N PHE A 490 -5.67 7.76 -7.19
CA PHE A 490 -4.63 7.09 -7.95
C PHE A 490 -3.44 6.65 -7.11
N SER A 491 -3.10 7.32 -6.01
CA SER A 491 -2.03 6.87 -5.10
C SER A 491 -2.27 5.46 -4.57
N GLY A 492 -3.50 5.10 -4.21
CA GLY A 492 -3.84 3.73 -3.79
C GLY A 492 -3.80 2.67 -4.90
N ILE A 493 -3.87 3.10 -6.16
CA ILE A 493 -3.86 2.21 -7.34
C ILE A 493 -2.43 2.08 -7.87
N ILE A 494 -1.76 3.21 -8.08
CA ILE A 494 -0.48 3.35 -8.77
C ILE A 494 0.70 3.35 -7.80
N GLY A 495 0.58 3.95 -6.61
CA GLY A 495 1.67 4.09 -5.64
C GLY A 495 2.36 2.77 -5.27
N PRO A 496 1.61 1.71 -4.90
CA PRO A 496 2.18 0.39 -4.65
C PRO A 496 2.95 -0.20 -5.84
N VAL A 497 2.46 0.04 -7.07
CA VAL A 497 3.09 -0.44 -8.32
C VAL A 497 4.41 0.29 -8.54
N ALA A 498 4.39 1.61 -8.39
CA ALA A 498 5.53 2.50 -8.61
C ALA A 498 6.67 2.23 -7.61
N ALA A 499 6.34 1.88 -6.37
CA ALA A 499 7.34 1.56 -5.34
C ALA A 499 8.06 0.22 -5.62
N GLY A 500 7.49 -0.66 -6.45
CA GLY A 500 8.01 -2.01 -6.71
C GLY A 500 8.65 -2.20 -8.08
N LEU A 501 8.56 -1.25 -9.00
CA LEU A 501 9.00 -1.38 -10.38
C LEU A 501 9.78 -0.13 -10.82
N PRO A 502 10.81 -0.25 -11.67
CA PRO A 502 11.61 0.89 -12.13
C PRO A 502 10.89 1.68 -13.25
N VAL A 503 9.64 2.08 -12.99
CA VAL A 503 8.76 2.76 -13.95
C VAL A 503 8.18 4.04 -13.33
N GLY A 504 8.04 5.08 -14.15
CA GLY A 504 7.27 6.27 -13.81
C GLY A 504 5.81 6.11 -14.23
N PHE A 505 4.91 6.75 -13.49
CA PHE A 505 3.50 6.81 -13.83
C PHE A 505 2.98 8.23 -13.69
N PHE A 506 2.09 8.61 -14.59
CA PHE A 506 1.38 9.87 -14.49
C PHE A 506 0.04 9.82 -15.20
N LEU A 507 -0.81 10.77 -14.85
CA LEU A 507 -2.08 11.02 -15.49
C LEU A 507 -2.13 12.46 -15.97
N MET A 508 -2.52 12.66 -17.23
CA MET A 508 -2.51 13.97 -17.88
C MET A 508 -3.86 14.26 -18.56
N GLN A 509 -4.36 15.48 -18.42
CA GLN A 509 -5.49 15.96 -19.21
C GLN A 509 -5.11 16.14 -20.70
N THR A 510 -6.12 16.24 -21.56
CA THR A 510 -5.91 16.46 -23.00
C THR A 510 -5.34 17.82 -23.35
N ASP A 511 -5.40 18.78 -22.42
CA ASP A 511 -4.76 20.10 -22.52
C ASP A 511 -3.29 20.10 -22.07
N GLY A 512 -2.78 18.94 -21.63
CA GLY A 512 -1.40 18.77 -21.19
C GLY A 512 -1.16 19.03 -19.70
N LEU A 513 -2.20 19.31 -18.90
CA LEU A 513 -2.05 19.44 -17.45
C LEU A 513 -1.81 18.07 -16.79
N ILE A 514 -0.74 17.94 -16.02
CA ILE A 514 -0.47 16.73 -15.22
C ILE A 514 -1.35 16.80 -13.97
N ILE A 515 -2.23 15.82 -13.82
CA ILE A 515 -3.19 15.74 -12.71
C ILE A 515 -2.83 14.67 -11.68
N TYR A 516 -1.86 13.81 -11.99
CA TYR A 516 -1.25 12.85 -11.08
C TYR A 516 0.15 12.51 -11.56
N ASP A 517 1.12 12.41 -10.65
CA ASP A 517 2.47 11.93 -10.92
C ASP A 517 3.07 11.35 -9.64
N VAL A 518 3.80 10.24 -9.76
CA VAL A 518 4.52 9.63 -8.62
C VAL A 518 5.54 10.62 -8.02
N ALA A 519 6.15 11.46 -8.85
CA ALA A 519 6.89 12.63 -8.42
C ALA A 519 5.91 13.79 -8.21
N THR A 520 5.39 13.90 -6.98
CA THR A 520 4.32 14.86 -6.62
C THR A 520 4.62 16.32 -6.96
N ASN A 521 5.90 16.69 -7.10
CA ASN A 521 6.32 18.02 -7.55
C ASN A 521 6.01 18.32 -9.03
N GLN A 522 5.52 17.36 -9.81
CA GLN A 522 5.11 17.55 -11.21
C GLN A 522 3.61 17.84 -11.35
N VAL A 523 2.80 17.57 -10.32
CA VAL A 523 1.35 17.74 -10.36
C VAL A 523 0.99 19.22 -10.45
N GLY A 524 0.02 19.56 -11.31
CA GLY A 524 -0.43 20.93 -11.53
C GLY A 524 0.43 21.73 -12.52
N HIS A 525 1.55 21.18 -13.00
CA HIS A 525 2.34 21.76 -14.07
C HIS A 525 1.84 21.30 -15.45
N ALA A 526 1.90 22.20 -16.43
CA ALA A 526 1.73 21.79 -17.82
C ALA A 526 2.94 20.93 -18.22
N ALA A 527 2.69 19.77 -18.81
CA ALA A 527 3.77 18.89 -19.27
C ALA A 527 4.74 19.60 -20.25
N ALA A 528 4.26 20.64 -20.93
CA ALA A 528 4.97 21.45 -21.93
C ALA A 528 5.50 22.82 -21.42
N GLU A 529 5.54 23.10 -20.11
CA GLU A 529 5.84 24.44 -19.61
C GLU A 529 7.21 25.00 -20.08
N LYS A 530 7.21 26.27 -20.54
CA LYS A 530 8.33 26.96 -21.22
C LYS A 530 9.66 27.02 -20.44
N GLN A 531 9.65 26.76 -19.14
CA GLN A 531 10.87 26.72 -18.30
C GLN A 531 11.66 25.41 -18.43
N ARG A 532 11.10 24.37 -19.07
CA ARG A 532 11.79 23.10 -19.39
C ARG A 532 12.64 23.17 -20.67
N ARG A 533 13.31 24.29 -20.94
CA ARG A 533 14.16 24.46 -22.14
C ARG A 533 15.24 23.37 -22.36
N PRO A 534 15.84 22.71 -21.35
CA PRO A 534 16.75 21.59 -21.61
C PRO A 534 16.04 20.27 -22.01
N PHE A 535 14.71 20.23 -22.11
CA PHE A 535 13.90 19.01 -22.23
C PHE A 535 12.99 18.98 -23.47
N LEU A 536 13.49 19.40 -24.63
CA LEU A 536 12.71 19.52 -25.87
C LEU A 536 12.03 18.21 -26.30
N GLU A 537 12.68 17.06 -26.13
CA GLU A 537 12.09 15.75 -26.47
C GLU A 537 10.93 15.37 -25.56
N LEU A 538 11.03 15.67 -24.25
CA LEU A 538 9.95 15.46 -23.29
C LEU A 538 8.72 16.29 -23.66
N THR A 539 8.92 17.56 -24.05
CA THR A 539 7.84 18.44 -24.50
C THR A 539 7.17 17.93 -25.77
N LYS A 540 7.94 17.39 -26.73
CA LYS A 540 7.39 16.77 -27.94
C LYS A 540 6.58 15.50 -27.61
N ALA A 541 7.09 14.65 -26.73
CA ALA A 541 6.39 13.44 -26.28
C ALA A 541 5.06 13.81 -25.60
N ALA A 542 5.05 14.81 -24.70
CA ALA A 542 3.83 15.30 -24.07
C ALA A 542 2.79 15.81 -25.09
N GLY A 543 3.24 16.55 -26.13
CA GLY A 543 2.36 17.01 -27.21
C GLY A 543 1.71 15.85 -27.99
N LYS A 544 2.49 14.82 -28.32
CA LYS A 544 1.97 13.60 -28.98
C LYS A 544 0.95 12.87 -28.10
N MET A 545 1.22 12.76 -26.80
CA MET A 545 0.32 12.14 -25.84
C MET A 545 -1.01 12.90 -25.70
N ALA A 546 -0.97 14.23 -25.65
CA ALA A 546 -2.18 15.05 -25.61
C ALA A 546 -3.06 14.79 -26.85
N ALA A 547 -2.43 14.71 -28.03
CA ALA A 547 -3.12 14.53 -29.32
C ALA A 547 -3.67 13.11 -29.55
N ALA A 548 -2.98 12.05 -29.09
CA ALA A 548 -3.33 10.67 -29.42
C ALA A 548 -3.93 9.90 -28.24
N ARG A 549 -4.96 9.07 -28.50
CA ARG A 549 -5.66 8.29 -27.46
C ARG A 549 -4.81 7.17 -26.86
N ALA A 550 -3.87 6.64 -27.61
CA ALA A 550 -2.89 5.66 -27.15
C ALA A 550 -1.65 5.77 -28.02
N GLY A 551 -0.52 5.29 -27.52
CA GLY A 551 0.71 5.26 -28.27
C GLY A 551 1.91 4.91 -27.43
N ASN A 552 3.07 5.01 -28.05
CA ASN A 552 4.36 4.91 -27.39
C ASN A 552 5.34 5.90 -28.02
N GLU A 553 6.32 6.35 -27.26
CA GLU A 553 7.35 7.29 -27.69
C GLU A 553 8.63 7.02 -26.91
N SER A 554 9.78 7.41 -27.46
CA SER A 554 11.03 7.49 -26.71
C SER A 554 11.44 8.94 -26.56
N TYR A 555 12.01 9.31 -25.42
CA TYR A 555 12.56 10.64 -25.21
C TYR A 555 13.82 10.56 -24.34
N THR A 556 14.71 11.51 -24.57
CA THR A 556 16.00 11.61 -23.90
C THR A 556 16.10 12.92 -23.15
N TYR A 557 16.62 12.88 -21.92
CA TYR A 557 16.78 14.09 -21.11
C TYR A 557 17.95 14.02 -20.11
N SER A 558 18.60 15.16 -19.84
CA SER A 558 19.64 15.29 -18.81
C SER A 558 19.07 15.96 -17.56
N ARG A 559 18.98 15.23 -16.45
CA ARG A 559 18.40 15.73 -15.18
C ARG A 559 19.08 17.01 -14.69
N ARG A 560 20.39 17.15 -14.90
CA ARG A 560 21.18 18.37 -14.65
C ARG A 560 22.18 18.64 -15.76
N PRO A 561 22.61 19.90 -15.95
CA PRO A 561 23.73 20.21 -16.85
C PRO A 561 24.99 19.42 -16.46
N GLY A 562 25.54 18.65 -17.39
CA GLY A 562 26.74 17.83 -17.17
C GLY A 562 26.48 16.37 -16.73
N GLU A 563 25.23 15.99 -16.44
CA GLU A 563 24.87 14.59 -16.19
C GLU A 563 24.61 13.83 -17.49
N ALA A 564 24.90 12.53 -17.47
CA ALA A 564 24.60 11.64 -18.59
C ALA A 564 23.10 11.65 -18.91
N PRO A 565 22.72 11.76 -20.20
CA PRO A 565 21.33 11.76 -20.59
C PRO A 565 20.69 10.39 -20.34
N VAL A 566 19.48 10.40 -19.79
CA VAL A 566 18.66 9.20 -19.59
C VAL A 566 17.67 9.09 -20.75
N THR A 567 17.63 7.93 -21.39
CA THR A 567 16.62 7.61 -22.41
C THR A 567 15.49 6.81 -21.77
N LYS A 568 14.25 7.26 -21.98
CA LYS A 568 13.05 6.58 -21.52
C LYS A 568 12.13 6.22 -22.68
N VAL A 569 11.44 5.10 -22.54
CA VAL A 569 10.28 4.73 -23.37
C VAL A 569 9.03 5.03 -22.55
N ILE A 570 8.06 5.68 -23.17
CA ILE A 570 6.74 5.92 -22.61
C ILE A 570 5.67 5.21 -23.43
N LEU A 571 4.71 4.61 -22.75
CA LEU A 571 3.47 4.12 -23.33
C LEU A 571 2.30 4.84 -22.68
N TRP A 572 1.25 5.11 -23.45
CA TRP A 572 0.03 5.67 -22.89
C TRP A 572 -1.24 5.08 -23.47
N GLN A 573 -2.28 5.12 -22.66
CA GLN A 573 -3.66 4.81 -23.04
C GLN A 573 -4.60 5.88 -22.47
N THR A 574 -5.84 5.90 -22.95
CA THR A 574 -6.85 6.87 -22.50
C THR A 574 -7.86 6.23 -21.56
N VAL A 575 -8.10 6.88 -20.42
CA VAL A 575 -9.23 6.67 -19.53
C VAL A 575 -10.32 7.67 -19.90
N VAL A 576 -11.59 7.23 -19.99
CA VAL A 576 -12.72 8.12 -20.30
C VAL A 576 -13.88 7.88 -19.35
N LEU A 577 -14.47 8.97 -18.84
CA LEU A 577 -15.77 8.97 -18.18
C LEU A 577 -16.54 10.24 -18.57
N HIS A 578 -17.82 10.12 -18.92
CA HIS A 578 -18.71 11.24 -19.29
C HIS A 578 -18.15 12.23 -20.33
N GLY A 579 -17.40 11.70 -21.29
CA GLY A 579 -16.77 12.45 -22.38
C GLY A 579 -15.50 13.21 -21.98
N THR A 580 -15.08 13.15 -20.71
CA THR A 580 -13.81 13.69 -20.25
C THR A 580 -12.76 12.58 -20.33
N ALA A 581 -11.61 12.91 -20.92
CA ALA A 581 -10.55 11.96 -21.25
C ALA A 581 -9.23 12.33 -20.55
N TRP A 582 -8.57 11.34 -19.98
CA TRP A 582 -7.24 11.46 -19.38
C TRP A 582 -6.28 10.48 -20.03
N ARG A 583 -5.01 10.87 -20.16
CA ARG A 583 -3.91 10.06 -20.65
C ARG A 583 -3.20 9.44 -19.45
N LEU A 584 -3.27 8.11 -19.35
CA LEU A 584 -2.48 7.33 -18.41
C LEU A 584 -1.18 6.93 -19.08
N GLY A 585 -0.06 7.42 -18.54
CA GLY A 585 1.28 7.15 -19.02
C GLY A 585 2.04 6.22 -18.09
N VAL A 586 2.82 5.30 -18.67
CA VAL A 586 3.88 4.54 -17.99
C VAL A 586 5.18 4.83 -18.72
N ASP A 587 6.18 5.33 -18.01
CA ASP A 587 7.54 5.51 -18.54
C ASP A 587 8.51 4.50 -17.90
N CYS A 588 9.54 4.10 -18.65
CA CYS A 588 10.59 3.20 -18.18
C CYS A 588 11.91 3.62 -18.80
N ALA A 589 12.99 3.66 -18.03
CA ALA A 589 14.33 3.86 -18.58
C ALA A 589 14.73 2.67 -19.45
N THR A 590 15.42 2.91 -20.56
CA THR A 590 15.80 1.85 -21.51
C THR A 590 16.75 0.82 -20.91
N GLU A 591 17.52 1.19 -19.88
CA GLU A 591 18.39 0.28 -19.12
C GLU A 591 17.63 -0.75 -18.29
N HIS A 592 16.34 -0.51 -18.02
CA HIS A 592 15.45 -1.43 -17.32
C HIS A 592 14.52 -2.18 -18.27
N LEU A 593 14.74 -2.08 -19.58
CA LEU A 593 14.00 -2.83 -20.60
C LEU A 593 14.85 -3.99 -21.14
N GLU A 594 14.18 -5.09 -21.45
CA GLU A 594 14.79 -6.14 -22.28
C GLU A 594 15.22 -5.54 -23.63
N LYS A 595 16.44 -5.87 -24.07
CA LYS A 595 17.03 -5.35 -25.30
C LYS A 595 16.30 -5.80 -26.56
#